data_AF-W1UN81-F1
#
_entry.id   AF-W1UN81-F1
#
_cell.length_a   1.000
_cell.length_b   1.000
_cell.length_c   1.000
_cell.angle_alpha   90.00
_cell.angle_beta   90.00
_cell.angle_gamma   90.00
#
_symmetry.space_group_name_H-M   'P 1'
#
loop_
_entity.id
_entity.type
_entity.pdbx_description
1 polymer ?
#
loop_
_entity_poly.entity_id
_entity_poly.type
_entity_poly.pdbx_seq_one_letter_code
_entity_poly.pdbx_strand_id
1 'polypeptide(L)'
;VDFKKDTKVLLTESHLAAYKIAIDNKVDSVISFDSHSDLGYQGLDSFKFEVNCADWLGKLLYEGKIKQANIVYGPYTNEHSDQFKEINEAYNINYLSLEEVKCKEPCKIIHICRSGCWSAPWLDNKFKAFVFESGFEFENIDIKERHWNPASISLADQIDYMLYG
;
A
#
# COMPACT_ATOMS: atom_id res chain seq x y z
N VAL A 1 -17.89 11.83 -3.43
CA VAL A 1 -18.11 10.70 -2.51
C VAL A 1 -18.27 11.30 -1.13
N ASP A 2 -19.42 11.12 -0.48
CA ASP A 2 -19.67 11.68 0.85
C ASP A 2 -19.06 10.71 1.87
N PHE A 3 -17.80 10.96 2.22
CA PHE A 3 -17.11 10.14 3.21
C PHE A 3 -17.62 10.55 4.59
N LYS A 4 -18.27 9.62 5.29
CA LYS A 4 -18.83 9.88 6.62
C LYS A 4 -17.72 10.26 7.60
N LYS A 5 -18.08 11.02 8.64
CA LYS A 5 -17.23 11.41 9.78
C LYS A 5 -16.52 10.27 10.52
N ASP A 6 -16.85 9.02 10.21
CA ASP A 6 -16.40 7.84 10.96
C ASP A 6 -15.27 7.08 10.23
N THR A 7 -14.80 7.57 9.07
CA THR A 7 -13.69 6.97 8.32
C THR A 7 -12.36 7.27 9.02
N LYS A 8 -11.65 6.22 9.43
CA LYS A 8 -10.31 6.32 10.02
C LYS A 8 -9.26 6.39 8.92
N VAL A 9 -8.45 7.45 8.90
CA VAL A 9 -7.31 7.55 7.99
C VAL A 9 -6.01 7.23 8.74
N LEU A 10 -5.23 6.29 8.23
CA LEU A 10 -3.97 5.83 8.81
C LEU A 10 -2.82 6.14 7.85
N LEU A 11 -1.79 6.82 8.34
CA LEU A 11 -0.59 7.13 7.57
C LEU A 11 0.59 6.30 8.07
N THR A 12 1.30 5.62 7.17
CA THR A 12 2.48 4.80 7.51
C THR A 12 3.65 5.01 6.54
N GLU A 13 4.80 4.42 6.84
CA GLU A 13 5.97 4.41 5.94
C GLU A 13 5.87 3.41 4.78
N SER A 14 5.14 2.32 4.97
CA SER A 14 5.19 1.14 4.10
C SER A 14 3.83 0.46 3.96
N HIS A 15 3.59 -0.11 2.77
CA HIS A 15 2.46 -0.98 2.48
C HIS A 15 2.41 -2.24 3.35
N LEU A 16 3.52 -2.68 3.93
CA LEU A 16 3.53 -3.80 4.88
C LEU A 16 2.57 -3.59 6.06
N ALA A 17 2.38 -2.32 6.48
CA ALA A 17 1.43 -2.00 7.55
C ALA A 17 -0.03 -2.32 7.16
N ALA A 18 -0.37 -2.29 5.87
CA ALA A 18 -1.70 -2.62 5.37
C ALA A 18 -2.12 -4.04 5.75
N TYR A 19 -1.17 -4.99 5.77
CA TYR A 19 -1.39 -6.36 6.21
C TYR A 19 -1.99 -6.42 7.61
N LYS A 20 -1.32 -5.76 8.56
CA LYS A 20 -1.74 -5.73 9.96
C LYS A 20 -3.02 -4.93 10.14
N ILE A 21 -3.15 -3.78 9.47
CA ILE A 21 -4.35 -2.95 9.50
C ILE A 21 -5.58 -3.74 9.04
N ALA A 22 -5.48 -4.51 7.95
CA ALA A 22 -6.57 -5.33 7.46
C ALA A 22 -7.01 -6.40 8.48
N ILE A 23 -6.05 -7.09 9.10
CA ILE A 23 -6.30 -8.12 10.11
C ILE A 23 -6.94 -7.52 11.37
N ASP A 24 -6.34 -6.48 11.94
CA ASP A 24 -6.77 -5.88 13.20
C ASP A 24 -8.19 -5.31 13.09
N ASN A 25 -8.58 -4.87 11.89
CA ASN A 25 -9.90 -4.31 11.62
C ASN A 25 -10.88 -5.28 10.97
N LYS A 26 -10.47 -6.54 10.76
CA LYS A 26 -11.32 -7.64 10.26
C LYS A 26 -12.05 -7.27 8.97
N VAL A 27 -11.32 -6.68 8.02
CA VAL A 27 -11.91 -6.29 6.73
C VAL A 27 -12.13 -7.53 5.87
N ASP A 28 -13.25 -7.59 5.15
CA ASP A 28 -13.56 -8.70 4.24
C ASP A 28 -12.98 -8.50 2.84
N SER A 29 -12.70 -7.25 2.45
CA SER A 29 -12.15 -6.90 1.14
C SER A 29 -11.23 -5.70 1.21
N VAL A 30 -10.30 -5.65 0.26
CA VAL A 30 -9.35 -4.54 0.09
C VAL A 30 -9.51 -3.95 -1.30
N ILE A 31 -9.38 -2.62 -1.38
CA ILE A 31 -9.18 -1.89 -2.64
C ILE A 31 -7.81 -1.23 -2.54
N SER A 32 -6.86 -1.69 -3.34
CA SER A 32 -5.49 -1.17 -3.40
C SER A 32 -5.33 -0.22 -4.58
N PHE A 33 -4.80 0.97 -4.32
CA PHE A 33 -4.41 1.95 -5.33
C PHE A 33 -2.90 2.05 -5.33
N ASP A 34 -2.24 1.39 -6.28
CA ASP A 34 -0.78 1.36 -6.37
C ASP A 34 -0.36 1.11 -7.83
N SER A 35 0.87 1.45 -8.17
CA SER A 35 1.51 0.97 -9.39
C SER A 35 1.81 -0.54 -9.35
N HIS A 36 1.86 -1.16 -8.17
CA HIS A 36 2.12 -2.59 -8.00
C HIS A 36 0.92 -3.32 -7.41
N SER A 37 0.73 -4.57 -7.79
CA SER A 37 -0.36 -5.41 -7.28
C SER A 37 -0.12 -5.93 -5.88
N ASP A 38 1.14 -5.98 -5.44
CA ASP A 38 1.59 -6.56 -4.18
C ASP A 38 1.06 -7.99 -3.92
N LEU A 39 0.91 -8.75 -5.00
CA LEU A 39 0.46 -10.15 -4.97
C LEU A 39 1.60 -11.15 -4.77
N GLY A 40 2.85 -10.70 -4.87
CA GLY A 40 4.03 -11.57 -4.83
C GLY A 40 4.48 -12.03 -6.22
N TYR A 41 5.75 -11.75 -6.54
CA TYR A 41 6.31 -11.98 -7.88
C TYR A 41 6.71 -13.42 -8.18
N GLN A 42 6.75 -14.31 -7.18
CA GLN A 42 7.09 -15.73 -7.34
C GLN A 42 5.84 -16.62 -7.38
N GLY A 43 4.68 -16.05 -7.72
CA GLY A 43 3.42 -16.79 -7.72
C GLY A 43 3.03 -17.25 -6.30
N LEU A 44 2.40 -18.41 -6.19
CA LEU A 44 1.96 -18.96 -4.89
C LEU A 44 3.11 -19.24 -3.92
N ASP A 45 4.33 -19.46 -4.43
CA ASP A 45 5.51 -19.68 -3.60
C ASP A 45 5.91 -18.44 -2.79
N SER A 46 5.54 -17.25 -3.25
CA SER A 46 5.73 -15.99 -2.50
C SER A 46 5.13 -16.09 -1.10
N PHE A 47 4.02 -16.83 -0.95
CA PHE A 47 3.29 -16.92 0.32
C PHE A 47 3.89 -17.91 1.32
N LYS A 48 4.94 -18.64 0.97
CA LYS A 48 5.65 -19.54 1.90
C LYS A 48 6.59 -18.80 2.85
N PHE A 49 6.89 -17.53 2.56
CA PHE A 49 7.83 -16.71 3.31
C PHE A 49 7.13 -15.67 4.19
N GLU A 50 7.94 -14.89 4.91
CA GLU A 50 7.48 -13.76 5.70
C GLU A 50 6.90 -12.66 4.80
N VAL A 51 5.83 -12.03 5.30
CA VAL A 51 5.14 -10.96 4.58
C VAL A 51 6.02 -9.73 4.43
N ASN A 52 5.99 -9.13 3.25
CA ASN A 52 6.74 -7.93 2.91
C ASN A 52 5.91 -7.00 2.00
N CYS A 53 6.50 -5.88 1.56
CA CYS A 53 5.80 -4.89 0.75
C CYS A 53 5.31 -5.43 -0.60
N ALA A 54 5.98 -6.44 -1.17
CA ALA A 54 5.66 -6.94 -2.51
C ALA A 54 4.60 -8.05 -2.52
N ASP A 55 4.22 -8.59 -1.36
CA ASP A 55 3.30 -9.73 -1.27
C ASP A 55 2.20 -9.60 -0.20
N TRP A 56 2.10 -8.47 0.51
CA TRP A 56 1.16 -8.31 1.61
C TRP A 56 -0.30 -8.56 1.21
N LEU A 57 -0.70 -8.14 0.01
CA LEU A 57 -2.08 -8.30 -0.46
C LEU A 57 -2.36 -9.75 -0.82
N GLY A 58 -1.42 -10.39 -1.52
CA GLY A 58 -1.49 -11.81 -1.82
C GLY A 58 -1.48 -12.68 -0.55
N LYS A 59 -0.68 -12.31 0.45
CA LYS A 59 -0.61 -13.00 1.74
C LYS A 59 -1.94 -12.94 2.49
N LEU A 60 -2.65 -11.80 2.46
CA LEU A 60 -3.99 -11.68 3.07
C LEU A 60 -4.99 -12.66 2.45
N LEU A 61 -4.94 -12.86 1.13
CA LEU A 61 -5.78 -13.82 0.41
C LEU A 61 -5.38 -15.26 0.77
N TYR A 62 -4.08 -15.55 0.72
CA TYR A 62 -3.53 -16.88 1.02
C TYR A 62 -3.90 -17.36 2.42
N GLU A 63 -3.80 -16.48 3.43
CA GLU A 63 -4.17 -16.81 4.80
C GLU A 63 -5.68 -16.70 5.09
N GLY A 64 -6.49 -16.42 4.08
CA GLY A 64 -7.95 -16.28 4.20
C GLY A 64 -8.39 -15.13 5.12
N LYS A 65 -7.57 -14.08 5.26
CA LYS A 65 -7.89 -12.89 6.07
C LYS A 65 -8.86 -11.97 5.37
N ILE A 66 -8.81 -11.95 4.04
CA ILE A 66 -9.77 -11.24 3.18
C ILE A 66 -10.35 -12.22 2.16
N LYS A 67 -11.56 -11.93 1.67
CA LYS A 67 -12.26 -12.74 0.66
C LYS A 67 -12.03 -12.23 -0.76
N GLN A 68 -11.63 -10.98 -0.90
CA GLN A 68 -11.50 -10.32 -2.19
C GLN A 68 -10.46 -9.21 -2.15
N ALA A 69 -9.65 -9.14 -3.20
CA ALA A 69 -8.80 -8.01 -3.50
C ALA A 69 -9.28 -7.30 -4.78
N ASN A 70 -9.25 -5.97 -4.75
CA ASN A 70 -9.49 -5.13 -5.91
C ASN A 70 -8.26 -4.25 -6.09
N ILE A 71 -7.69 -4.25 -7.28
CA ILE A 71 -6.46 -3.52 -7.60
C ILE A 71 -6.81 -2.46 -8.64
N VAL A 72 -6.47 -1.22 -8.34
CA VAL A 72 -6.59 -0.09 -9.24
C VAL A 72 -5.18 0.39 -9.54
N TYR A 73 -4.69 0.08 -10.73
CA TYR A 73 -3.34 0.47 -11.09
C TYR A 73 -3.22 1.98 -11.31
N GLY A 74 -2.11 2.54 -10.83
CA GLY A 74 -1.68 3.88 -11.22
C GLY A 74 -1.48 3.98 -12.74
N PRO A 75 -1.62 5.19 -13.34
CA PRO A 75 -1.50 5.40 -14.78
C PRO A 75 -0.11 5.10 -15.35
N TYR A 76 0.89 4.90 -14.48
CA TYR A 76 2.28 4.63 -14.84
C TYR A 76 2.75 3.24 -14.37
N THR A 77 1.82 2.32 -14.09
CA THR A 77 2.19 0.92 -13.80
C THR A 77 2.91 0.28 -15.00
N ASN A 78 3.85 -0.61 -14.70
CA ASN A 78 4.44 -1.53 -15.66
C ASN A 78 3.95 -2.97 -15.46
N GLU A 79 3.05 -3.21 -14.50
CA GLU A 79 2.49 -4.52 -14.22
C GLU A 79 1.28 -4.81 -15.10
N HIS A 80 1.11 -6.08 -15.42
CA HIS A 80 -0.03 -6.59 -16.15
C HIS A 80 -0.62 -7.79 -15.41
N SER A 81 -1.95 -7.90 -15.40
CA SER A 81 -2.65 -8.92 -14.61
C SER A 81 -2.30 -10.36 -15.00
N ASP A 82 -1.91 -10.59 -16.25
CA ASP A 82 -1.44 -11.88 -16.76
C ASP A 82 -0.13 -12.35 -16.13
N GLN A 83 0.70 -11.44 -15.59
CA GLN A 83 1.90 -11.79 -14.82
C GLN A 83 1.56 -12.55 -13.53
N PHE A 84 0.35 -12.34 -12.99
CA PHE A 84 -0.14 -12.94 -11.74
C PHE A 84 -1.19 -14.03 -11.98
N LYS A 85 -1.21 -14.63 -13.18
CA LYS A 85 -2.22 -15.60 -13.60
C LYS A 85 -2.46 -16.73 -12.59
N GLU A 86 -1.40 -17.33 -12.04
CA GLU A 86 -1.52 -18.41 -11.05
C GLU A 86 -2.32 -17.98 -9.82
N ILE A 87 -2.04 -16.77 -9.30
CA ILE A 87 -2.70 -16.21 -8.12
C ILE A 87 -4.14 -15.82 -8.47
N ASN A 88 -4.35 -15.24 -9.66
CA ASN A 88 -5.67 -14.85 -10.16
C ASN A 88 -6.62 -16.05 -10.38
N GLU A 89 -6.08 -17.22 -10.70
CA GLU A 89 -6.85 -18.45 -10.83
C GLU A 89 -7.21 -19.05 -9.46
N ALA A 90 -6.40 -18.78 -8.42
CA ALA A 90 -6.59 -19.31 -7.08
C ALA A 90 -7.50 -18.44 -6.19
N TYR A 91 -7.53 -17.13 -6.41
CA TYR A 91 -8.19 -16.17 -5.51
C TYR A 91 -9.11 -15.19 -6.25
N ASN A 92 -10.07 -14.61 -5.52
CA ASN A 92 -10.97 -13.59 -6.05
C ASN A 92 -10.27 -12.23 -6.12
N ILE A 93 -9.64 -11.96 -7.27
CA ILE A 93 -8.89 -10.73 -7.55
C ILE A 93 -9.55 -10.01 -8.73
N ASN A 94 -9.76 -8.71 -8.58
CA ASN A 94 -10.34 -7.87 -9.62
C ASN A 94 -9.39 -6.73 -9.93
N TYR A 95 -9.16 -6.47 -11.21
CA TYR A 95 -8.41 -5.31 -11.68
C TYR A 95 -9.40 -4.29 -12.21
N LEU A 96 -9.54 -3.17 -11.51
CA LEU A 96 -10.58 -2.17 -11.75
C LEU A 96 -9.97 -0.90 -12.33
N SER A 97 -10.74 -0.21 -13.18
CA SER A 97 -10.47 1.19 -13.51
C SER A 97 -10.94 2.11 -12.37
N LEU A 98 -10.47 3.35 -12.37
CA LEU A 98 -10.89 4.35 -11.37
C LEU A 98 -12.41 4.59 -11.39
N GLU A 99 -13.02 4.55 -12.58
CA GLU A 99 -14.46 4.75 -12.78
C GLU A 99 -15.31 3.57 -12.27
N GLU A 100 -14.71 2.38 -12.19
CA GLU A 100 -15.37 1.16 -11.71
C GLU A 100 -15.39 1.08 -10.17
N VAL A 101 -14.57 1.88 -9.48
CA VAL A 101 -14.53 1.93 -8.02
C VAL A 101 -15.85 2.49 -7.49
N LYS A 102 -16.68 1.59 -6.97
CA LYS A 102 -17.95 1.93 -6.33
C LYS A 102 -17.82 1.82 -4.82
N CYS A 103 -17.60 2.94 -4.13
CA CYS A 103 -17.74 3.01 -2.68
C CYS A 103 -19.23 3.08 -2.31
N LYS A 104 -19.96 1.96 -2.46
CA LYS A 104 -21.38 1.87 -2.09
C LYS A 104 -21.59 1.92 -0.58
N GLU A 105 -20.59 1.48 0.19
CA GLU A 105 -20.48 1.71 1.63
C GLU A 105 -19.28 2.63 1.90
N PRO A 106 -19.34 3.48 2.93
CA PRO A 106 -18.19 4.29 3.31
C PRO A 106 -17.05 3.36 3.73
N CYS A 107 -15.88 3.50 3.08
CA CYS A 107 -14.66 2.84 3.53
C CYS A 107 -14.42 3.23 4.99
N LYS A 108 -14.52 2.26 5.90
CA LYS A 108 -14.31 2.53 7.34
C LYS A 108 -12.87 2.94 7.62
N ILE A 109 -11.94 2.49 6.78
CA ILE A 109 -10.51 2.69 6.95
C ILE A 109 -9.92 3.04 5.60
N ILE A 110 -9.11 4.08 5.60
CA ILE A 110 -8.23 4.45 4.49
C ILE A 110 -6.82 4.36 5.04
N HIS A 111 -5.99 3.55 4.39
CA HIS A 111 -4.57 3.48 4.67
C HIS A 111 -3.82 4.17 3.53
N ILE A 112 -2.94 5.09 3.86
CA ILE A 112 -2.09 5.79 2.90
C ILE A 112 -0.66 5.61 3.38
N CYS A 113 0.17 4.95 2.59
CA CYS A 113 1.59 4.85 2.91
C CYS A 113 2.42 5.86 2.11
N ARG A 114 3.52 6.32 2.70
CA ARG A 114 4.47 7.23 2.04
C ARG A 114 5.39 6.49 1.06
N SER A 115 5.66 5.21 1.29
CA SER A 115 6.63 4.39 0.54
C SER A 115 8.00 5.05 0.46
N GLY A 116 8.64 5.26 1.61
CA GLY A 116 9.86 6.07 1.72
C GLY A 116 11.04 5.67 0.81
N CYS A 117 11.16 4.39 0.44
CA CYS A 117 12.19 3.92 -0.50
C CYS A 117 11.91 4.36 -1.95
N TRP A 118 10.64 4.63 -2.29
CA TRP A 118 10.20 4.96 -3.64
C TRP A 118 9.79 6.42 -3.80
N SER A 119 9.53 7.12 -2.70
CA SER A 119 9.17 8.54 -2.70
C SER A 119 10.32 9.40 -2.22
N ALA A 120 10.66 10.41 -3.02
CA ALA A 120 11.74 11.31 -2.66
C ALA A 120 11.39 12.20 -1.44
N PRO A 121 12.33 12.46 -0.51
CA PRO A 121 12.04 13.25 0.69
C PRO A 121 11.52 14.68 0.46
N TRP A 122 11.86 15.30 -0.68
CA TRP A 122 11.35 16.64 -1.02
C TRP A 122 9.85 16.66 -1.39
N LEU A 123 9.21 15.49 -1.51
CA LEU A 123 7.76 15.36 -1.71
C LEU A 123 6.99 15.26 -0.39
N ASP A 124 7.66 15.17 0.76
CA ASP A 124 6.99 14.96 2.06
C ASP A 124 5.98 16.06 2.40
N ASN A 125 6.29 17.31 2.05
CA ASN A 125 5.35 18.43 2.25
C ASN A 125 4.12 18.31 1.35
N LYS A 126 4.27 17.78 0.13
CA LYS A 126 3.14 17.53 -0.77
C LYS A 126 2.28 16.37 -0.27
N PHE A 127 2.90 15.32 0.26
CA PHE A 127 2.21 14.22 0.90
C PHE A 127 1.39 14.70 2.12
N LYS A 128 2.01 15.47 3.02
CA LYS A 128 1.33 16.07 4.17
C LYS A 128 0.16 16.98 3.73
N ALA A 129 0.37 17.81 2.71
CA ALA A 129 -0.66 18.68 2.15
C ALA A 129 -1.82 17.88 1.56
N PHE A 130 -1.55 16.83 0.77
CA PHE A 130 -2.57 15.96 0.20
C PHE A 130 -3.49 15.36 1.27
N VAL A 131 -2.93 14.83 2.36
CA VAL A 131 -3.75 14.28 3.44
C VAL A 131 -4.49 15.38 4.19
N PHE A 132 -3.85 16.52 4.47
CA PHE A 132 -4.51 17.62 5.17
C PHE A 132 -5.68 18.22 4.36
N GLU A 133 -5.48 18.44 3.06
CA GLU A 133 -6.49 18.99 2.15
C GLU A 133 -7.67 18.03 1.90
N SER A 134 -7.49 16.74 2.19
CA SER A 134 -8.58 15.75 2.13
C SER A 134 -9.71 16.02 3.14
N GLY A 135 -9.42 16.77 4.21
CA GLY A 135 -10.38 17.10 5.26
C GLY A 135 -10.64 15.96 6.27
N PHE A 136 -9.92 14.84 6.17
CA PHE A 136 -10.02 13.74 7.13
C PHE A 136 -9.19 13.97 8.39
N GLU A 137 -9.67 13.46 9.52
CA GLU A 137 -8.81 13.20 10.67
C GLU A 137 -7.94 11.98 10.38
N PHE A 138 -6.63 12.09 10.64
CA PHE A 138 -5.66 11.04 10.35
C PHE A 138 -4.70 10.79 11.50
N GLU A 139 -4.23 9.55 11.61
CA GLU A 139 -3.25 9.08 12.59
C GLU A 139 -1.94 8.74 11.89
N ASN A 140 -0.82 9.30 12.37
CA ASN A 140 0.53 8.91 11.93
C ASN A 140 0.99 7.69 12.73
N ILE A 141 1.28 6.59 12.04
CA ILE A 141 1.85 5.38 12.62
C ILE A 141 3.29 5.26 12.13
N ASP A 142 4.24 5.50 13.03
CA ASP A 142 5.68 5.34 12.83
C ASP A 142 6.27 6.10 11.61
N ILE A 143 5.63 7.20 11.19
CA ILE A 143 6.18 8.06 10.13
C ILE A 143 7.35 8.89 10.67
N LYS A 144 8.51 8.74 10.05
CA LYS A 144 9.72 9.49 10.36
C LYS A 144 9.83 10.73 9.51
N GLU A 145 10.21 11.85 10.12
CA GLU A 145 10.60 13.03 9.37
C GLU A 145 11.89 12.76 8.59
N ARG A 146 11.90 13.16 7.32
CA ARG A 146 13.07 13.05 6.46
C ARG A 146 13.60 14.45 6.16
N HIS A 147 14.92 14.57 6.16
CA HIS A 147 15.61 15.77 5.72
C HIS A 147 16.50 15.40 4.54
N TRP A 148 16.21 15.99 3.38
CA TRP A 148 17.09 15.86 2.22
C TRP A 148 18.34 16.69 2.43
N ASN A 149 19.45 16.05 2.79
CA ASN A 149 20.75 16.70 2.94
C ASN A 149 21.89 15.86 2.34
N PRO A 150 21.96 15.75 0.99
CA PRO A 150 22.99 14.95 0.33
C PRO A 150 24.42 15.49 0.57
N ALA A 151 24.55 16.75 0.99
CA ALA A 151 25.85 17.37 1.29
C ALA A 151 26.47 16.87 2.61
N SER A 152 25.69 16.22 3.48
CA SER A 152 26.15 15.72 4.78
C SER A 152 26.04 14.20 4.93
N ILE A 153 26.02 13.46 3.81
CA ILE A 153 25.92 12.00 3.84
C ILE A 153 27.22 11.39 4.40
N SER A 154 27.12 10.63 5.47
CA SER A 154 28.28 9.92 6.03
C SER A 154 28.63 8.69 5.19
N LEU A 155 29.83 8.15 5.37
CA LEU A 155 30.18 6.86 4.74
C LEU A 155 29.25 5.73 5.22
N ALA A 156 28.79 5.78 6.46
CA ALA A 156 27.85 4.79 6.99
C ALA A 156 26.50 4.87 6.27
N ASP A 157 25.96 6.08 6.04
CA ASP A 157 24.72 6.29 5.29
C ASP A 157 24.84 5.78 3.85
N GLN A 158 26.00 5.98 3.21
CA GLN A 158 26.25 5.46 1.86
C GLN A 158 26.24 3.93 1.81
N ILE A 159 26.87 3.27 2.78
CA ILE A 159 26.87 1.81 2.89
C ILE A 159 25.45 1.31 3.12
N ASP A 160 24.70 1.96 4.02
CA ASP A 160 23.32 1.61 4.33
C ASP A 160 22.42 1.71 3.09
N TYR A 161 22.53 2.79 2.32
CA TYR A 161 21.79 2.96 1.06
C TYR A 161 22.18 1.95 -0.02
N MET A 162 23.44 1.49 -0.06
CA MET A 162 23.83 0.45 -1.02
C MET A 162 23.31 -0.93 -0.64
N LEU A 163 23.06 -1.19 0.64
CA LEU A 163 22.63 -2.50 1.15
C LEU A 163 21.11 -2.62 1.24
N TYR A 164 20.41 -1.52 1.54
CA TYR A 164 19.00 -1.52 1.90
C TYR A 164 18.16 -0.46 1.15
N GLY A 165 18.79 0.36 0.31
CA GLY A 165 18.13 1.38 -0.53
C GLY A 165 17.59 0.85 -1.84
#